data_AF-A0A2E9QCW2-F1
#
_entry.id   AF-A0A2E9QCW2-F1
#
_cell.length_a   1.000
_cell.length_b   1.000
_cell.length_c   1.000
_cell.angle_alpha   90.00
_cell.angle_beta   90.00
_cell.angle_gamma   90.00
#
_symmetry.space_group_name_H-M   'P 1'
#
loop_
_entity.id
_entity.type
_entity.pdbx_description
1 polymer ?
#
loop_
_entity_poly.entity_id
_entity_poly.type
_entity_poly.pdbx_seq_one_letter_code
_entity_poly.pdbx_strand_id
1 'polypeptide(L)'
;MLEISQESDQGTILKATGSWTIDQARGIWTELKKHLNGNLAIDLQGIDRMDSSGFQLLITAKAMSQKSGNICKLLNHSLPVLKMMDLAGVLGSMRDQVRISASNKEALQLTYSRNRYSI
;
A
#
# COMPACT_ATOMS: atom_id res chain seq x y z
N MET A 1 12.74 1.62 -2.34
CA MET A 1 13.50 0.66 -1.52
C MET A 1 12.60 0.10 -0.43
N LEU A 2 12.84 -1.14 0.00
CA LEU A 2 12.14 -1.79 1.11
C LEU A 2 13.17 -2.12 2.18
N GLU A 3 12.91 -1.70 3.41
CA GLU A 3 13.78 -1.97 4.56
C GLU A 3 12.98 -2.55 5.70
N ILE A 4 13.55 -3.51 6.43
CA ILE A 4 12.92 -4.02 7.65
C ILE A 4 13.05 -2.95 8.73
N SER A 5 11.92 -2.52 9.27
CA SER A 5 11.89 -1.53 10.34
C SER A 5 11.72 -2.15 11.71
N GLN A 6 10.94 -3.23 11.80
CA GLN A 6 10.72 -4.01 13.01
C GLN A 6 10.40 -5.46 12.62
N GLU A 7 10.89 -6.40 13.42
CA GLU A 7 10.58 -7.82 13.30
C GLU A 7 10.20 -8.36 14.68
N SER A 8 9.15 -9.15 14.73
CA SER A 8 8.62 -9.74 15.96
C SER A 8 7.97 -11.07 15.65
N ASP A 9 7.72 -11.88 16.69
CA ASP A 9 6.97 -13.14 16.56
C ASP A 9 5.56 -12.94 15.98
N GLN A 10 5.01 -11.71 16.07
CA GLN A 10 3.69 -11.35 15.58
C GLN A 10 3.68 -10.94 14.10
N GLY A 11 4.85 -10.71 13.49
CA GLY A 11 4.99 -10.26 12.10
C GLY A 11 6.13 -9.27 11.86
N THR A 12 6.28 -8.87 10.60
CA THR A 12 7.32 -7.95 10.12
C THR A 12 6.71 -6.61 9.70
N ILE A 13 7.38 -5.50 10.01
CA ILE A 13 7.04 -4.17 9.51
C ILE A 13 8.14 -3.71 8.54
N LEU A 14 7.77 -3.49 7.28
CA LEU A 14 8.65 -2.95 6.26
C LEU A 14 8.43 -1.46 6.07
N LYS A 15 9.50 -0.68 5.95
CA LYS A 15 9.47 0.71 5.49
C LYS A 15 9.70 0.76 3.98
N ALA A 16 8.72 1.33 3.28
CA ALA A 16 8.79 1.55 1.85
C ALA A 16 9.15 3.01 1.57
N THR A 17 10.21 3.21 0.80
CA THR A 17 10.74 4.54 0.47
C THR A 17 11.00 4.73 -1.01
N GLY A 18 11.04 5.98 -1.47
CA GLY A 18 11.41 6.36 -2.83
C GLY A 18 10.31 6.13 -3.86
N SER A 19 10.73 5.98 -5.11
CA SER A 19 9.83 5.70 -6.23
C SER A 19 9.42 4.22 -6.26
N TRP A 20 8.15 3.97 -6.59
CA TRP A 20 7.57 2.66 -6.86
C TRP A 20 6.91 2.72 -8.23
N THR A 21 7.74 2.66 -9.27
CA THR A 21 7.32 2.65 -10.67
C THR A 21 7.69 1.35 -11.37
N ILE A 22 7.23 1.16 -12.61
CA ILE A 22 7.48 -0.05 -13.41
C ILE A 22 8.97 -0.48 -13.44
N ASP A 23 9.90 0.46 -13.54
CA ASP A 23 11.35 0.19 -13.61
C ASP A 23 11.87 -0.54 -12.37
N GLN A 24 11.26 -0.29 -11.22
CA GLN A 24 11.67 -0.83 -9.93
C GLN A 24 10.81 -2.03 -9.50
N ALA A 25 9.69 -2.27 -10.19
CA ALA A 25 8.66 -3.20 -9.74
C ALA A 25 9.18 -4.62 -9.53
N ARG A 26 10.04 -5.11 -10.43
CA ARG A 26 10.66 -6.45 -10.30
C ARG A 26 11.51 -6.58 -9.04
N GLY A 27 12.34 -5.59 -8.77
CA GLY A 27 13.22 -5.58 -7.59
C GLY A 27 12.42 -5.51 -6.30
N ILE A 28 11.45 -4.58 -6.25
CA ILE A 28 10.54 -4.42 -5.10
C ILE A 28 9.77 -5.72 -4.84
N TRP A 29 9.23 -6.36 -5.88
CA TRP A 29 8.49 -7.61 -5.74
C TRP A 29 9.36 -8.76 -5.23
N THR A 30 10.59 -8.86 -5.74
CA THR A 30 11.55 -9.89 -5.31
C THR A 30 11.84 -9.79 -3.82
N GLU A 31 11.97 -8.57 -3.31
CA GLU A 31 12.17 -8.34 -1.88
C GLU A 31 10.89 -8.58 -1.07
N LEU A 32 9.78 -7.96 -1.49
CA LEU A 32 8.50 -8.05 -0.78
C LEU A 32 8.02 -9.49 -0.60
N LYS A 33 8.22 -10.34 -1.62
CA LYS A 33 7.78 -11.74 -1.60
C LYS A 33 8.41 -12.55 -0.48
N LYS A 34 9.62 -12.20 -0.02
CA LYS A 34 10.31 -12.89 1.08
C LYS A 34 9.54 -12.80 2.40
N HIS A 35 8.73 -11.75 2.57
CA HIS A 35 8.01 -11.45 3.80
C HIS A 35 6.52 -11.84 3.78
N LEU A 36 6.03 -12.48 2.71
CA LEU A 36 4.61 -12.84 2.59
C LEU A 36 4.20 -14.07 3.41
N ASN A 37 5.18 -14.84 3.91
CA ASN A 37 4.97 -16.06 4.72
C ASN A 37 4.67 -15.78 6.20
N GLY A 38 4.20 -14.58 6.54
CA GLY A 38 3.76 -14.21 7.87
C GLY A 38 2.89 -12.96 7.84
N ASN A 39 2.51 -12.47 9.01
CA ASN A 39 1.86 -11.18 9.12
C ASN A 39 2.83 -10.07 8.72
N LEU A 40 2.33 -9.14 7.91
CA LEU A 40 3.11 -8.09 7.30
C LEU A 40 2.42 -6.74 7.50
N ALA A 41 3.20 -5.72 7.82
CA ALA A 41 2.78 -4.34 7.67
C ALA A 41 3.78 -3.57 6.79
N ILE A 42 3.27 -2.72 5.92
CA ILE A 42 4.11 -1.91 5.02
C ILE A 42 3.82 -0.45 5.33
N ASP A 43 4.81 0.25 5.87
CA ASP A 43 4.79 1.70 6.05
C ASP A 43 5.10 2.39 4.72
N LEU A 44 4.14 3.16 4.23
CA LEU A 44 4.17 3.82 2.93
C LEU A 44 4.49 5.32 3.04
N GLN A 45 4.93 5.81 4.20
CA GLN A 45 5.16 7.24 4.42
C GLN A 45 6.26 7.79 3.51
N GLY A 46 7.29 6.99 3.22
CA GLY A 46 8.44 7.41 2.43
C GLY A 46 8.27 7.27 0.92
N ILE A 47 7.08 6.94 0.42
CA ILE A 47 6.84 6.83 -1.02
C ILE A 47 6.73 8.22 -1.64
N ASP A 48 7.69 8.57 -2.49
CA ASP A 48 7.77 9.86 -3.16
C ASP A 48 7.01 9.88 -4.50
N ARG A 49 6.95 8.72 -5.16
CA ARG A 49 6.29 8.54 -6.46
C ARG A 49 5.76 7.13 -6.59
N MET A 50 4.56 6.99 -7.17
CA MET A 50 3.95 5.70 -7.45
C MET A 50 3.19 5.73 -8.77
N ASP A 51 3.23 4.65 -9.52
CA ASP A 51 2.37 4.39 -10.68
C ASP A 51 1.48 3.15 -10.44
N SER A 52 0.75 2.74 -11.47
CA SER A 52 -0.10 1.55 -11.41
C SER A 52 0.67 0.27 -11.11
N SER A 53 1.90 0.12 -11.59
CA SER A 53 2.71 -1.08 -11.36
C SER A 53 3.13 -1.16 -9.89
N GLY A 54 3.61 -0.06 -9.31
CA GLY A 54 3.90 0.00 -7.87
C GLY A 54 2.68 -0.29 -7.01
N PHE A 55 1.52 0.27 -7.39
CA PHE A 55 0.27 0.05 -6.65
C PHE A 55 -0.22 -1.41 -6.76
N GLN A 56 -0.10 -2.03 -7.92
CA GLN A 56 -0.44 -3.44 -8.13
C GLN A 56 0.38 -4.37 -7.23
N LEU A 57 1.64 -4.05 -6.91
CA LEU A 57 2.44 -4.84 -5.97
C LEU A 57 1.82 -4.86 -4.56
N LEU A 58 1.31 -3.72 -4.10
CA LEU A 58 0.65 -3.62 -2.79
C LEU A 58 -0.64 -4.43 -2.74
N ILE A 59 -1.49 -4.32 -3.78
CA ILE A 59 -2.71 -5.13 -3.89
C ILE A 59 -2.38 -6.61 -3.94
N THR A 60 -1.37 -6.98 -4.74
CA THR A 60 -0.93 -8.38 -4.88
C THR A 60 -0.42 -8.93 -3.55
N ALA A 61 0.37 -8.18 -2.81
CA ALA A 61 0.84 -8.58 -1.48
C ALA A 61 -0.34 -8.82 -0.52
N LYS A 62 -1.31 -7.90 -0.46
CA LYS A 62 -2.52 -8.09 0.36
C LYS A 62 -3.29 -9.34 -0.03
N ALA A 63 -3.53 -9.53 -1.32
CA ALA A 63 -4.27 -10.69 -1.82
C ALA A 63 -3.54 -12.01 -1.53
N MET A 64 -2.22 -12.04 -1.68
CA MET A 64 -1.41 -13.24 -1.39
C MET A 64 -1.38 -13.58 0.09
N SER A 65 -1.13 -12.59 0.97
CA SER A 65 -1.18 -12.82 2.42
C SER A 65 -2.55 -13.34 2.85
N GLN A 66 -3.63 -12.75 2.35
CA GLN A 66 -4.99 -13.19 2.67
C GLN A 66 -5.25 -14.63 2.22
N LYS A 67 -4.80 -15.02 1.03
CA LYS A 67 -4.93 -16.41 0.53
C LYS A 67 -4.18 -17.41 1.41
N SER A 68 -3.07 -17.00 2.01
CA SER A 68 -2.27 -17.82 2.94
C SER A 68 -2.74 -17.74 4.39
N GLY A 69 -3.85 -17.05 4.69
CA GLY A 69 -4.36 -16.88 6.06
C GLY A 69 -3.60 -15.85 6.90
N ASN A 70 -2.67 -15.11 6.30
CA ASN A 70 -1.87 -14.06 6.95
C ASN A 70 -2.51 -12.67 6.78
N ILE A 71 -2.15 -11.75 7.66
CA ILE A 71 -2.61 -10.35 7.60
C ILE A 71 -1.56 -9.50 6.89
N CYS A 72 -1.98 -8.67 5.93
CA CYS A 72 -1.14 -7.63 5.33
C CYS A 72 -1.80 -6.25 5.45
N LYS A 73 -1.16 -5.34 6.19
CA LYS A 73 -1.64 -3.97 6.42
C LYS A 73 -0.79 -2.96 5.68
N LEU A 74 -1.45 -1.97 5.09
CA LEU A 74 -0.77 -0.78 4.53
C LEU A 74 -0.93 0.37 5.53
N LEU A 75 0.20 0.94 5.94
CA LEU A 75 0.28 1.95 6.99
C LEU A 75 0.77 3.28 6.41
N ASN A 76 0.42 4.39 7.06
CA ASN A 76 0.99 5.72 6.84
C ASN A 76 1.08 6.13 5.35
N HIS A 77 -0.01 5.95 4.59
CA HIS A 77 -0.08 6.27 3.16
C HIS A 77 0.39 7.69 2.84
N SER A 78 1.46 7.81 2.04
CA SER A 78 1.89 9.10 1.49
C SER A 78 0.90 9.62 0.43
N LEU A 79 1.03 10.90 0.05
CA LEU A 79 0.13 11.50 -0.94
C LEU A 79 0.12 10.77 -2.30
N PRO A 80 1.26 10.37 -2.91
CA PRO A 80 1.26 9.55 -4.12
C PRO A 80 0.44 8.26 -3.99
N VAL A 81 0.54 7.59 -2.84
CA VAL A 81 -0.22 6.37 -2.57
C VAL A 81 -1.72 6.67 -2.45
N LEU A 82 -2.08 7.71 -1.69
CA LEU A 82 -3.48 8.14 -1.54
C LEU A 82 -4.10 8.50 -2.90
N LYS A 83 -3.34 9.15 -3.79
CA LYS A 83 -3.79 9.46 -5.16
C LYS A 83 -4.07 8.20 -5.98
N MET A 84 -3.21 7.18 -5.87
CA MET A 84 -3.43 5.90 -6.55
C MET A 84 -4.64 5.16 -6.01
N MET A 85 -4.81 5.12 -4.68
CA MET A 85 -5.98 4.51 -4.05
C MET A 85 -7.27 5.22 -4.43
N ASP A 86 -7.24 6.55 -4.52
CA ASP A 86 -8.38 7.36 -4.93
C ASP A 86 -8.76 7.12 -6.39
N LEU A 87 -7.76 7.18 -7.27
CA LEU A 87 -7.92 6.92 -8.69
C LEU A 87 -8.48 5.51 -8.95
N ALA A 88 -8.01 4.52 -8.19
CA ALA A 88 -8.50 3.14 -8.28
C ALA A 88 -9.85 2.91 -7.57
N GLY A 89 -10.37 3.89 -6.82
CA GLY A 89 -11.64 3.77 -6.10
C GLY A 89 -11.60 2.79 -4.91
N VAL A 90 -10.43 2.56 -4.31
CA VAL A 90 -10.24 1.53 -3.27
C VAL A 90 -9.96 2.08 -1.87
N LEU A 91 -10.00 3.41 -1.68
CA LEU A 91 -9.78 4.03 -0.37
C LEU A 91 -10.69 3.45 0.73
N GLY A 92 -11.93 3.11 0.41
CA GLY A 92 -12.88 2.51 1.36
C GLY A 92 -12.84 0.99 1.47
N SER A 93 -12.28 0.28 0.49
CA SER A 93 -12.38 -1.19 0.38
C SER A 93 -11.14 -1.93 0.91
N MET A 94 -9.98 -1.25 1.01
CA MET A 94 -8.70 -1.87 1.40
C MET A 94 -8.61 -2.27 2.89
N ARG A 95 -9.60 -1.89 3.72
CA ARG A 95 -9.67 -2.16 5.17
C ARG A 95 -8.46 -1.68 5.98
N ASP A 96 -7.65 -0.81 5.41
CA ASP A 96 -6.54 -0.14 6.09
C ASP A 96 -7.01 1.15 6.75
N GLN A 97 -6.36 1.57 7.84
CA GLN A 97 -6.66 2.87 8.44
C GLN A 97 -6.07 3.98 7.55
N VAL A 98 -6.93 4.65 6.79
CA VAL A 98 -6.55 5.79 5.97
C VAL A 98 -6.67 7.08 6.79
N ARG A 99 -5.57 7.83 6.90
CA ARG A 99 -5.54 9.17 7.49
C ARG A 99 -5.21 10.19 6.40
N ILE A 100 -6.11 11.13 6.16
CA ILE A 100 -5.95 12.19 5.17
C ILE A 100 -5.83 13.51 5.93
N SER A 101 -4.69 14.20 5.81
CA SER A 101 -4.52 15.55 6.36
C SER A 101 -5.41 16.55 5.61
N ALA A 102 -5.75 17.67 6.26
CA ALA A 102 -6.53 18.73 5.62
C ALA A 102 -5.86 19.24 4.33
N SER A 103 -4.52 19.39 4.35
CA SER A 103 -3.72 19.79 3.19
C SER A 103 -3.79 18.81 2.01
N ASN A 104 -3.84 17.50 2.29
CA ASN A 104 -3.90 16.48 1.25
C ASN A 104 -5.30 16.29 0.69
N LYS A 105 -6.34 16.73 1.42
CA LYS A 105 -7.74 16.58 1.00
C LYS A 105 -8.03 17.33 -0.30
N GLU A 106 -7.44 18.50 -0.51
CA GLU A 106 -7.61 19.29 -1.73
C GLU A 106 -6.97 18.63 -2.95
N ALA A 107 -5.93 17.82 -2.73
CA ALA A 107 -5.20 17.10 -3.78
C ALA A 107 -5.86 15.76 -4.17
N LEU A 108 -6.94 15.35 -3.49
CA LEU A 108 -7.69 14.12 -3.75
C LEU A 108 -9.06 14.47 -4.30
N GLN A 109 -9.46 13.82 -5.40
CA GLN A 109 -10.76 14.09 -6.03
C GLN A 109 -11.88 13.36 -5.31
N LEU A 110 -11.59 12.19 -4.72
CA LEU A 110 -12.53 11.34 -3.97
C LEU A 110 -13.75 10.91 -4.77
N THR A 111 -13.72 11.05 -6.09
CA THR A 111 -14.81 10.79 -7.03
C THR A 111 -15.27 9.33 -6.94
N TYR A 112 -14.33 8.39 -7.08
CA TYR A 112 -14.62 6.96 -7.07
C TYR A 112 -14.62 6.37 -5.65
N SER A 113 -13.97 7.05 -4.71
CA SER A 113 -13.85 6.60 -3.32
C SER A 113 -15.05 6.96 -2.44
N ARG A 114 -15.83 7.98 -2.83
CA ARG A 114 -17.09 8.36 -2.14
C ARG A 114 -18.32 7.76 -2.77
N ASN A 115 -18.28 7.45 -4.07
CA ASN A 115 -19.40 6.79 -4.73
C ASN A 115 -19.42 5.31 -4.35
N ARG A 116 -20.22 5.00 -3.32
CA ARG A 116 -20.85 3.68 -3.21
C ARG A 116 -21.74 3.53 -4.45
N TYR A 117 -21.19 3.02 -5.55
CA TYR A 117 -22.04 2.36 -6.53
C TYR A 117 -22.66 1.17 -5.81
N SER A 118 -23.90 1.34 -5.36
CA SER A 118 -24.79 0.24 -5.06
C SER A 118 -25.01 -0.50 -6.37
N ILE A 119 -24.23 -1.54 -6.60
CA ILE A 119 -24.56 -2.58 -7.58
C ILE A 119 -25.39 -3.62 -6.84
#